data_AF-A0A7W2FVF8-F1
#
_entry.id   AF-A0A7W2FVF8-F1
#
_cell.length_a   1.000
_cell.length_b   1.000
_cell.length_c   1.000
_cell.angle_alpha   90.00
_cell.angle_beta   90.00
_cell.angle_gamma   90.00
#
_symmetry.space_group_name_H-M   'P 1'
#
loop_
_entity.id
_entity.type
_entity.pdbx_description
1 polymer ?
#
loop_
_entity_poly.entity_id
_entity_poly.type
_entity_poly.pdbx_seq_one_letter_code
_entity_poly.pdbx_strand_id
1 'polypeptide(L)' 'VMSALVNNLWQIGMKSVLLAPTGRAAKVISNYSQKKAFTIHKKIYHPRKSSNGGVAFTLQKNNHTNTLFIVDEA' A
#
# COMPACT_ATOMS: atom_id res chain seq x y z
N VAL A 1 -10.97 -15.03 -1.16
CA VAL A 1 -11.55 -14.13 -2.19
C VAL A 1 -10.58 -13.03 -2.61
N MET A 2 -10.04 -12.23 -1.67
CA MET A 2 -9.08 -11.16 -2.01
C MET A 2 -7.83 -11.64 -2.75
N SER A 3 -7.25 -12.78 -2.33
CA SER A 3 -6.11 -13.39 -3.03
C SER A 3 -6.43 -13.75 -4.48
N ALA A 4 -7.60 -14.31 -4.74
CA ALA A 4 -8.05 -14.66 -6.09
C ALA A 4 -8.20 -13.41 -6.99
N LEU A 5 -8.84 -12.34 -6.50
CA LEU A 5 -8.96 -11.09 -7.26
C LEU A 5 -7.57 -10.53 -7.60
N VAL A 6 -6.72 -10.38 -6.58
CA VAL A 6 -5.37 -9.84 -6.69
C VAL A 6 -4.52 -10.63 -7.69
N ASN A 7 -4.71 -11.95 -7.76
CA ASN A 7 -3.97 -12.84 -8.66
C ASN A 7 -4.52 -12.88 -10.09
N ASN A 8 -5.72 -12.35 -10.35
CA ASN A 8 -6.31 -12.33 -11.69
C ASN A 8 -6.30 -10.94 -12.36
N LEU A 9 -6.08 -9.86 -11.61
CA LEU A 9 -6.06 -8.48 -12.15
C LEU A 9 -5.06 -8.27 -13.31
N TRP A 10 -3.99 -9.06 -13.39
CA TRP A 10 -3.03 -8.97 -14.50
C TRP A 10 -3.66 -9.33 -15.85
N GLN A 11 -4.70 -10.18 -15.88
CA GLN A 11 -5.37 -10.61 -17.11
C GLN A 11 -6.09 -9.45 -17.80
N ILE A 12 -6.53 -8.45 -17.04
CA ILE A 12 -7.17 -7.23 -17.54
C ILE A 12 -6.21 -6.03 -17.58
N GLY A 13 -4.90 -6.27 -17.45
CA GLY A 13 -3.89 -5.20 -17.48
C GLY A 13 -3.89 -4.27 -16.26
N MET A 14 -4.54 -4.67 -15.16
CA MET A 14 -4.57 -3.89 -13.92
C MET A 14 -3.55 -4.39 -12.90
N LYS A 15 -2.96 -3.45 -12.17
CA LYS A 15 -2.05 -3.71 -11.05
C LYS A 15 -2.82 -3.66 -9.73
N SER A 16 -2.30 -4.32 -8.71
CA SER A 16 -2.83 -4.23 -7.33
C SER A 16 -1.75 -3.72 -6.39
N VAL A 17 -2.16 -2.86 -5.45
CA VAL A 17 -1.36 -2.46 -4.30
C VAL A 17 -2.16 -2.77 -3.04
N LEU A 18 -1.58 -3.60 -2.17
CA LEU A 18 -2.20 -4.03 -0.93
C LEU A 18 -1.76 -3.12 0.21
N LEU A 19 -2.73 -2.61 0.96
CA LEU A 19 -2.54 -1.67 2.05
C LEU A 19 -3.29 -2.14 3.31
N ALA A 20 -2.78 -1.74 4.47
CA ALA A 20 -3.42 -1.96 5.76
C ALA A 20 -3.11 -0.80 6.73
N PRO A 21 -3.88 -0.57 7.81
CA PRO A 21 -3.61 0.52 8.75
C PRO A 21 -2.32 0.28 9.57
N THR A 22 -2.02 -0.97 9.92
CA THR A 22 -0.89 -1.35 10.79
C THR A 22 0.11 -2.25 10.08
N GLY A 23 1.37 -2.23 10.55
CA GLY A 23 2.42 -3.09 10.01
C GLY A 23 2.13 -4.59 10.21
N ARG A 24 1.46 -4.94 11.32
CA ARG A 24 1.05 -6.32 11.58
C ARG A 24 0.00 -6.81 10.58
N ALA A 25 -1.05 -6.01 10.35
CA ALA A 25 -2.08 -6.33 9.36
C ALA A 25 -1.49 -6.42 7.94
N ALA A 26 -0.61 -5.48 7.56
CA ALA A 26 0.12 -5.53 6.29
C ALA A 26 0.92 -6.83 6.13
N LYS A 27 1.55 -7.33 7.22
CA LYS A 27 2.27 -8.60 7.18
C LYS A 27 1.33 -9.80 6.99
N VAL A 28 0.17 -9.80 7.66
CA VAL A 28 -0.83 -10.87 7.53
C VAL A 28 -1.37 -10.94 6.09
N ILE A 29 -1.83 -9.82 5.52
CA ILE A 29 -2.36 -9.81 4.15
C ILE A 29 -1.27 -10.16 3.13
N SER A 30 -0.02 -9.71 3.33
CA SER A 30 1.10 -10.06 2.47
C SER A 30 1.36 -11.57 2.44
N ASN A 31 1.24 -12.24 3.58
CA ASN A 31 1.40 -13.69 3.68
C ASN A 31 0.22 -14.42 3.02
N TYR A 32 -1.01 -13.95 3.25
CA TYR A 32 -2.20 -14.57 2.67
C TYR A 32 -2.27 -14.44 1.13
N SER A 33 -1.88 -13.28 0.58
CA SER A 33 -1.96 -13.01 -0.85
C SER A 33 -0.68 -13.31 -1.62
N GLN A 34 0.41 -13.68 -0.94
CA GLN A 34 1.75 -13.86 -1.52
C GLN A 34 2.23 -12.64 -2.34
N LYS A 35 1.81 -11.43 -1.93
CA LYS A 35 2.20 -10.17 -2.58
C LYS A 35 2.57 -9.15 -1.52
N LYS A 36 3.53 -8.27 -1.83
CA LYS A 36 3.94 -7.22 -0.89
C LYS A 36 2.76 -6.31 -0.55
N ALA A 37 2.57 -6.09 0.74
CA ALA A 37 1.64 -5.11 1.27
C ALA A 37 2.38 -4.05 2.09
N PHE A 38 1.78 -2.87 2.20
CA PHE A 38 2.34 -1.73 2.91
C PHE A 38 1.32 -1.15 3.88
N THR A 39 1.77 -0.32 4.81
CA THR A 39 0.81 0.48 5.58
C THR A 39 0.29 1.63 4.74
N ILE A 40 -0.94 2.08 5.01
CA ILE A 40 -1.51 3.30 4.39
C ILE A 40 -0.56 4.47 4.64
N HIS A 41 -0.09 4.64 5.88
CA HIS A 41 0.88 5.65 6.26
C HIS A 41 2.13 5.67 5.38
N LYS A 42 2.75 4.50 5.15
CA LYS A 42 3.94 4.38 4.30
C LYS A 42 3.63 4.67 2.82
N LYS A 43 2.38 4.49 2.39
CA LYS A 43 2.00 4.68 1.01
C LYS A 43 1.69 6.13 0.64
N ILE A 44 1.02 6.84 1.54
CA ILE A 44 0.55 8.21 1.30
C ILE A 44 1.48 9.27 1.86
N TYR A 45 2.42 8.92 2.75
CA TYR A 45 3.38 9.87 3.33
C TYR A 45 4.83 9.47 3.09
N HIS A 46 5.70 10.48 2.94
CA HIS A 46 7.14 10.33 2.96
C HIS A 46 7.76 11.29 4.00
N PRO A 47 8.76 10.86 4.78
CA PRO A 47 9.44 11.73 5.74
C PRO A 47 10.24 12.81 5.01
N ARG A 48 10.09 14.06 5.46
CA ARG A 48 10.86 15.23 5.02
C ARG A 48 11.64 15.75 6.23
N LYS A 49 12.92 16.05 6.03
CA LYS A 49 13.72 16.73 7.06
C LYS A 49 13.14 18.12 7.28
N SER A 50 12.70 18.40 8.50
CA SER A 50 12.32 19.76 8.92
C SER A 50 13.59 20.57 9.17
N SER A 51 13.53 21.88 8.92
CA SER A 51 14.63 22.82 9.16
C SER A 51 15.09 22.82 10.63
N ASN A 52 14.21 22.45 11.56
CA ASN A 52 14.46 22.46 13.00
C ASN A 52 14.89 21.08 13.54
N GLY A 53 15.39 20.18 12.70
CA GLY A 53 15.87 18.85 13.12
C GLY A 53 14.78 17.80 13.39
N GLY A 54 13.50 18.17 13.31
CA GLY A 54 12.37 17.25 13.41
C GLY A 54 12.07 16.48 12.10
N VAL A 55 11.33 15.39 12.20
CA VAL A 55 10.78 14.66 11.04
C VAL A 55 9.37 15.16 10.76
N ALA A 56 9.17 15.80 9.62
CA ALA A 56 7.83 16.12 9.11
C ALA A 56 7.39 15.05 8.12
N PHE A 57 6.08 14.86 7.95
CA PHE A 57 5.54 13.97 6.92
C PHE A 57 4.83 14.81 5.85
N THR A 58 5.15 14.58 4.59
CA THR A 58 4.48 15.21 3.45
C THR A 58 3.78 14.15 2.62
N LEU A 59 2.65 14.53 2.01
CA LEU A 59 1.93 13.65 1.10
C LEU A 59 2.82 13.24 -0.08
N GLN A 60 2.80 11.95 -0.39
CA GLN A 60 3.52 11.39 -1.52
C GLN A 60 2.68 11.51 -2.80
N LYS A 61 3.33 11.87 -3.91
CA LYS A 61 2.68 11.90 -5.22
C LYS A 61 2.28 10.50 -5.66
N ASN A 62 1.04 10.33 -6.12
CA ASN A 62 0.57 9.09 -6.71
C ASN A 62 0.96 9.03 -8.20
N ASN A 63 1.90 8.15 -8.54
CA ASN A 63 2.35 7.90 -9.93
C ASN A 63 1.80 6.58 -10.50
N HIS A 64 0.80 5.96 -9.85
CA HIS A 64 0.24 4.70 -10.29
C HIS A 64 -0.75 4.90 -11.44
N THR A 65 -0.65 4.05 -12.46
CA THR A 65 -1.62 3.95 -13.56
C THR A 65 -2.27 2.56 -13.53
N ASN A 66 -3.55 2.48 -13.87
CA ASN A 66 -4.36 1.25 -13.90
C ASN A 66 -4.15 0.36 -12.66
N THR A 67 -4.12 0.96 -11.47
CA THR A 67 -3.80 0.28 -10.22
C THR A 67 -4.97 0.34 -9.25
N LEU A 68 -5.41 -0.83 -8.78
CA LEU A 68 -6.38 -0.97 -7.70
C LEU A 68 -5.65 -0.95 -6.35
N PHE A 69 -6.02 -0.02 -5.49
CA PHE A 69 -5.58 0.02 -4.10
C PHE A 69 -6.59 -0.73 -3.24
N ILE A 70 -6.14 -1.77 -2.55
CA ILE A 70 -6.97 -2.58 -1.67
C ILE A 70 -6.51 -2.30 -0.25
N VAL A 71 -7.39 -1.74 0.56
CA VAL A 71 -7.14 -1.48 1.98
C VAL A 71 -7.93 -2.49 2.79
N ASP A 72 -7.24 -3.28 3.59
CA ASP A 72 -7.84 -4.26 4.50
C ASP A 72 -7.81 -3.72 5.94
N GLU A 73 -8.77 -4.14 6.77
CA GLU A 73 -8.95 -3.64 8.15
C GLU A 73 -9.20 -2.11 8.21
N ALA A 74 -10.16 -1.62 7.42
CA ALA A 74 -10.54 -0.19 7.36
C ALA A 74 -11.65 0.16 8.35
#